data_AF-A0A2N6FYF0-F1
#
_entry.id   AF-A0A2N6FYF0-F1
#
_cell.length_a   1.000
_cell.length_b   1.000
_cell.length_c   1.000
_cell.angle_alpha   90.00
_cell.angle_beta   90.00
_cell.angle_gamma   90.00
#
_symmetry.space_group_name_H-M   'P 1'
#
loop_
_entity.id
_entity.type
_entity.pdbx_description
1 polymer ?
#
loop_
_entity_poly.entity_id
_entity_poly.type
_entity_poly.pdbx_seq_one_letter_code
_entity_poly.pdbx_strand_id
1 'polypeptide(L)'
;MIKIKEISKTLKKNKSFQYWNKEIGLSFEDFDLIDMDKDEIISHGKKDIGNYTLFLKNGKIESAFFDLDNESVRNIKIKKVA
;
A
#
# COMPACT_ATOMS: atom_id res chain seq x y z
N MET A 1 6.44 -5.07 19.20
CA MET A 1 6.82 -5.94 18.06
C MET A 1 5.76 -5.82 16.99
N ILE A 2 6.15 -5.50 15.75
CA ILE A 2 5.21 -5.34 14.63
C ILE A 2 4.74 -6.71 14.15
N LYS A 3 3.43 -6.89 14.03
CA LYS A 3 2.81 -8.13 13.60
C LYS A 3 2.35 -8.03 12.16
N ILE A 4 3.25 -8.28 11.22
CA ILE A 4 3.02 -8.14 9.76
C ILE A 4 1.74 -8.86 9.31
N LYS A 5 1.46 -10.08 9.84
CA LYS A 5 0.23 -10.81 9.52
C LYS A 5 -1.05 -10.06 9.92
N GLU A 6 -1.03 -9.32 11.03
CA GLU A 6 -2.16 -8.49 11.46
C GLU A 6 -2.28 -7.22 10.60
N ILE A 7 -1.16 -6.58 10.25
CA ILE A 7 -1.13 -5.44 9.32
C ILE A 7 -1.74 -5.82 7.97
N SER A 8 -1.32 -6.94 7.38
CA SER A 8 -1.86 -7.45 6.10
C SER A 8 -3.36 -7.71 6.19
N LYS A 9 -3.85 -8.31 7.30
CA LYS A 9 -5.29 -8.52 7.52
C LYS A 9 -6.06 -7.20 7.63
N THR A 10 -5.49 -6.20 8.30
CA THR A 10 -6.11 -4.88 8.43
C THR A 10 -6.19 -4.18 7.08
N LEU A 11 -5.10 -4.17 6.31
CA LEU A 11 -5.08 -3.58 4.97
C LEU A 11 -6.09 -4.23 4.03
N LYS A 12 -6.18 -5.57 4.03
CA LYS A 12 -7.13 -6.34 3.19
C LYS A 12 -8.60 -6.06 3.48
N LYS A 13 -8.92 -5.44 4.63
CA LYS A 13 -10.28 -4.98 4.97
C LYS A 13 -10.57 -3.55 4.51
N ASN A 14 -9.56 -2.79 4.10
CA ASN A 14 -9.71 -1.41 3.65
C ASN A 14 -10.35 -1.37 2.25
N LYS A 15 -11.43 -0.58 2.08
CA LYS A 15 -12.19 -0.50 0.82
C LYS A 15 -11.36 0.07 -0.33
N SER A 16 -10.52 1.07 -0.07
CA SER A 16 -9.63 1.64 -1.10
C SER A 16 -8.59 0.64 -1.54
N PHE A 17 -7.99 -0.11 -0.61
CA PHE A 17 -7.07 -1.20 -0.96
C PHE A 17 -7.77 -2.30 -1.78
N GLN A 18 -8.97 -2.74 -1.38
CA GLN A 18 -9.74 -3.73 -2.15
C GLN A 18 -10.06 -3.26 -3.57
N TYR A 19 -10.40 -1.97 -3.72
CA TYR A 19 -10.60 -1.35 -5.02
C TYR A 19 -9.31 -1.40 -5.85
N TRP A 20 -8.17 -0.93 -5.33
CA TRP A 20 -6.92 -0.94 -6.08
C TRP A 20 -6.36 -2.34 -6.36
N ASN A 21 -6.57 -3.29 -5.45
CA ASN A 21 -6.26 -4.70 -5.67
C ASN A 21 -7.03 -5.25 -6.89
N LYS A 22 -8.32 -4.91 -7.01
CA LYS A 22 -9.14 -5.35 -8.15
C LYS A 22 -8.76 -4.65 -9.45
N GLU A 23 -8.45 -3.36 -9.39
CA GLU A 23 -8.26 -2.51 -10.56
C GLU A 23 -6.86 -2.67 -11.17
N ILE A 24 -5.79 -2.65 -10.36
CA ILE A 24 -4.39 -2.72 -10.81
C ILE A 24 -3.61 -3.94 -10.29
N GLY A 25 -4.25 -4.85 -9.55
CA GLY A 25 -3.56 -5.99 -8.96
C GLY A 25 -2.72 -5.65 -7.72
N LEU A 26 -2.90 -4.47 -7.11
CA LEU A 26 -2.14 -4.04 -5.94
C LEU A 26 -2.26 -5.04 -4.78
N SER A 27 -1.14 -5.56 -4.32
CA SER A 27 -1.01 -6.56 -3.26
C SER A 27 -0.34 -5.96 -2.02
N PHE A 28 -0.29 -6.74 -0.93
CA PHE A 28 0.38 -6.26 0.30
C PHE A 28 1.90 -6.20 0.11
N GLU A 29 2.41 -7.09 -0.74
CA GLU A 29 3.82 -7.27 -1.06
C GLU A 29 4.40 -6.11 -1.89
N ASP A 30 3.56 -5.21 -2.39
CA ASP A 30 3.95 -4.00 -3.13
C ASP A 30 4.24 -2.80 -2.23
N PHE A 31 4.00 -2.92 -0.91
CA PHE A 31 4.22 -1.82 0.03
C PHE A 31 5.58 -1.89 0.72
N ASP A 32 6.30 -0.79 0.69
CA ASP A 32 7.31 -0.51 1.71
C ASP A 32 6.63 -0.39 3.08
N LEU A 33 7.21 -1.00 4.11
CA LEU A 33 6.72 -0.93 5.48
C LEU A 33 7.70 -0.13 6.33
N ILE A 34 7.27 1.00 6.87
CA ILE A 34 8.12 1.89 7.67
C ILE A 34 7.63 1.91 9.12
N ASP A 35 8.51 1.60 10.08
CA ASP A 35 8.27 1.76 11.52
C ASP A 35 8.57 3.21 11.91
N MET A 36 7.54 4.03 12.12
CA MET A 36 7.68 5.42 12.53
C MET A 36 8.19 5.58 13.96
N ASP A 37 8.05 4.56 14.81
CA ASP A 37 8.54 4.66 16.20
C ASP A 37 10.07 4.53 16.25
N LYS A 38 10.67 3.91 15.22
CA LYS A 38 12.11 3.65 15.12
C LYS A 38 12.80 4.38 13.99
N ASP A 39 12.03 4.99 13.09
CA ASP A 39 12.52 5.58 11.84
C ASP A 39 13.26 4.56 10.95
N GLU A 40 12.69 3.34 10.83
CA GLU A 40 13.31 2.22 10.12
C GLU A 40 12.39 1.63 9.06
N ILE A 41 12.97 1.18 7.95
CA ILE A 41 12.26 0.37 6.95
C ILE A 41 12.30 -1.09 7.39
N ILE A 42 11.12 -1.68 7.60
CA ILE A 42 10.93 -3.06 8.01
C ILE A 42 11.00 -4.01 6.83
N SER A 43 10.44 -3.59 5.69
CA SER A 43 10.38 -4.37 4.46
C SER A 43 10.28 -3.44 3.27
N HIS A 44 10.89 -3.85 2.16
CA HIS A 44 10.71 -3.20 0.88
C HIS A 44 9.59 -3.87 0.08
N GLY A 45 8.77 -3.05 -0.58
CA GLY A 45 7.73 -3.50 -1.50
C GLY A 45 8.29 -3.82 -2.88
N LYS A 46 7.54 -4.61 -3.66
CA LYS A 46 7.78 -4.79 -5.09
C LYS A 46 7.42 -3.49 -5.81
N LYS A 47 8.34 -2.97 -6.62
CA LYS A 47 8.19 -1.68 -7.31
C LYS A 47 7.64 -1.81 -8.74
N ASP A 48 7.12 -3.00 -9.07
CA ASP A 48 6.75 -3.38 -10.43
C ASP A 48 5.55 -2.58 -10.97
N ILE A 49 4.66 -2.12 -10.07
CA ILE A 49 3.43 -1.39 -10.41
C ILE A 49 3.32 -0.03 -9.70
N GLY A 50 4.42 0.50 -9.17
CA GLY A 50 4.51 1.81 -8.52
C GLY A 50 5.18 1.80 -7.16
N ASN A 51 5.22 2.97 -6.52
CA ASN A 51 5.74 3.12 -5.16
C ASN A 51 4.58 3.26 -4.18
N TYR A 52 4.48 2.31 -3.25
CA TYR A 52 3.46 2.31 -2.22
C TYR A 52 4.12 2.15 -0.85
N THR A 53 3.62 2.85 0.15
CA THR A 53 4.23 2.81 1.50
C THR A 53 3.15 2.75 2.57
N LEU A 54 3.33 1.89 3.56
CA LEU A 54 2.58 1.88 4.81
C LEU A 54 3.46 2.41 5.93
N PHE A 55 2.99 3.47 6.57
CA PHE A 55 3.60 4.01 7.77
C PHE A 55 2.95 3.37 8.99
N LEU A 56 3.78 2.73 9.81
CA LEU A 56 3.35 1.99 10.98
C LEU A 56 3.73 2.77 12.23
N LYS A 57 2.78 2.92 13.16
CA LYS A 57 2.99 3.53 14.47
C LYS A 57 2.39 2.64 15.54
N ASN A 58 3.14 2.36 16.60
CA ASN A 58 2.80 1.39 17.64
C ASN A 58 2.36 0.03 17.07
N GLY A 59 2.99 -0.40 15.97
CA GLY A 59 2.65 -1.64 15.27
C GLY A 59 1.26 -1.68 14.62
N LYS A 60 0.69 -0.53 14.26
CA LYS A 60 -0.57 -0.39 13.51
C LYS A 60 -0.34 0.50 12.28
N ILE A 61 -1.19 0.39 11.27
CA ILE A 61 -1.18 1.32 10.13
C ILE A 61 -1.65 2.68 10.61
N GLU A 62 -0.78 3.68 10.55
CA GLU A 62 -1.10 5.09 10.83
C GLU A 62 -1.55 5.79 9.55
N SER A 63 -0.80 5.60 8.47
CA SER A 63 -1.09 6.19 7.16
C SER A 63 -0.54 5.33 6.02
N ALA A 64 -0.98 5.65 4.80
CA ALA A 64 -0.54 4.99 3.59
C ALA A 64 -0.27 6.05 2.50
N PHE A 65 0.83 5.88 1.78
CA PHE A 65 1.15 6.63 0.59
C PHE A 65 0.89 5.76 -0.65
N PHE A 66 0.19 6.34 -1.62
CA PHE A 66 -0.08 5.72 -2.91
C PHE A 66 0.49 6.63 -3.99
N ASP A 67 1.42 6.12 -4.80
CA ASP A 67 1.84 6.79 -6.01
C ASP A 67 0.71 6.71 -7.06
N LEU A 68 -0.04 7.80 -7.18
CA LEU A 68 -1.15 7.92 -8.13
C LEU A 68 -0.69 8.30 -9.53
N ASP A 69 0.59 8.62 -9.72
CA ASP A 69 1.16 8.99 -11.01
C ASP A 69 1.68 7.78 -11.80
N ASN A 70 1.61 6.57 -11.20
CA ASN A 70 1.91 5.34 -11.91
C ASN A 70 1.01 5.18 -13.16
N GLU A 71 1.60 4.82 -14.30
CA GLU A 71 0.89 4.62 -15.56
C GLU A 71 -0.29 3.64 -15.45
N SER A 72 -0.16 2.59 -14.61
CA SER A 72 -1.23 1.63 -14.35
C SER A 72 -2.44 2.29 -13.67
N VAL A 73 -2.21 3.18 -12.70
CA VAL A 73 -3.26 3.97 -12.04
C VAL A 73 -3.85 5.01 -13.00
N ARG A 74 -3.02 5.69 -13.78
CA ARG A 74 -3.45 6.68 -14.79
C ARG A 74 -4.36 6.05 -15.86
N ASN A 75 -3.99 4.89 -16.39
CA ASN A 75 -4.77 4.20 -17.44
C ASN A 75 -6.19 3.86 -16.96
N ILE A 76 -6.36 3.54 -15.67
CA ILE A 76 -7.68 3.29 -15.08
C ILE A 76 -8.46 4.59 -14.88
N LYS A 77 -7.79 5.64 -14.41
CA LYS A 77 -8.41 6.96 -14.28
C LYS A 77 -8.94 7.47 -15.63
N ILE A 78 -8.18 7.29 -16.70
CA ILE A 78 -8.62 7.67 -18.07
C ILE A 78 -9.87 6.88 -18.48
N LYS A 79 -9.94 5.57 -18.21
CA LYS A 79 -11.11 4.73 -18.53
C LYS A 79 -12.39 5.14 -17.78
N LYS A 80 -12.28 5.69 -16.58
CA LYS A 80 -13.43 6.09 -15.75
C LYS A 80 -13.97 7.50 -16.05
N VAL A 81 -13.26 8.29 -16.85
CA VAL A 81 -13.62 9.69 -17.16
C VAL A 81 -14.22 9.83 -18.57
N ALA A 82 -14.45 8.72 -19.27
CA ALA A 82 -15.10 8.67 -20.58
C ALA A 82 -16.62 8.46 -20.45
#